data_AF-A0A6A4IJQ9-F1
#
_entry.id   AF-A0A6A4IJQ9-F1
#
_cell.length_a   1.000
_cell.length_b   1.000
_cell.length_c   1.000
_cell.angle_alpha   90.00
_cell.angle_beta   90.00
_cell.angle_gamma   90.00
#
_symmetry.space_group_name_H-M   'P 1'
#
loop_
_entity.id
_entity.type
_entity.pdbx_description
1 polymer ?
#
loop_
_entity_poly.entity_id
_entity_poly.type
_entity_poly.pdbx_seq_one_letter_code
_entity_poly.pdbx_strand_id
1 'polypeptide(L)'
;MSDTVLEPLDTSIFDSEKPCIFSHGDLVPENIIIHDGHISGIIDWKWAGWYPYFWNAFIAQRRCPLYPVKTWTCWMEMVRHSMDTHDREWREFLWIYETASTYVGS
;
A
#
# COMPACT_ATOMS: atom_id res chain seq x y z
N MET A 1 17.47 1.86 -26.39
CA MET A 1 16.29 2.27 -25.61
C MET A 1 15.18 1.33 -26.04
N SER A 2 14.77 0.41 -25.17
CA SER A 2 13.69 -0.53 -25.49
C SER A 2 12.38 0.25 -25.43
N ASP A 3 11.73 0.44 -26.56
CA ASP A 3 10.34 0.90 -26.62
C ASP A 3 9.49 -0.10 -25.86
N THR A 4 9.23 0.20 -24.59
CA THR A 4 8.33 -0.60 -23.77
C THR A 4 6.95 -0.22 -24.24
N VAL A 5 6.38 -1.02 -25.14
CA VAL A 5 4.98 -0.92 -25.53
C VAL A 5 4.19 -1.04 -24.23
N LEU A 6 3.54 0.06 -23.82
CA LEU A 6 2.58 0.04 -22.73
C LEU A 6 1.43 -0.85 -23.20
N GLU A 7 1.45 -2.13 -22.81
CA GLU A 7 0.27 -2.96 -22.99
C GLU A 7 -0.91 -2.28 -22.26
N PRO A 8 -2.12 -2.34 -22.82
CA PRO A 8 -3.27 -1.72 -22.19
C PRO A 8 -3.46 -2.29 -20.80
N LEU A 9 -3.52 -1.42 -19.79
CA LEU A 9 -3.79 -1.83 -18.42
C LEU A 9 -5.13 -2.59 -18.37
N ASP A 10 -5.12 -3.81 -17.86
CA ASP A 10 -6.35 -4.56 -17.60
C ASP A 10 -7.10 -3.92 -16.41
N THR A 11 -7.96 -2.97 -16.74
CA THR A 11 -8.77 -2.25 -15.74
C THR A 11 -9.77 -3.14 -15.00
N SER A 12 -10.04 -4.37 -15.48
CA SER A 12 -10.89 -5.35 -14.77
C SER A 12 -10.25 -5.89 -13.49
N ILE A 13 -8.99 -5.56 -13.25
CA ILE A 13 -8.30 -5.85 -11.99
C ILE A 13 -8.90 -5.07 -10.83
N PHE A 14 -9.30 -3.83 -11.06
CA PHE A 14 -9.85 -2.96 -10.03
C PHE A 14 -11.38 -3.06 -10.05
N ASP A 15 -11.94 -3.47 -8.91
CA ASP A 15 -13.39 -3.49 -8.75
C ASP A 15 -13.92 -2.06 -8.65
N SER A 16 -14.50 -1.56 -9.74
CA SER A 16 -15.04 -0.20 -9.83
C SER A 16 -16.31 0.00 -9.00
N GLU A 17 -16.95 -1.08 -8.54
CA GLU A 17 -18.14 -1.01 -7.69
C GLU A 17 -17.77 -0.86 -6.21
N LYS A 18 -16.52 -1.18 -5.84
CA LYS A 18 -16.04 -0.97 -4.47
C LYS A 18 -15.80 0.52 -4.21
N PRO A 19 -16.34 1.06 -3.10
CA PRO A 19 -16.18 2.47 -2.80
C PRO A 19 -14.75 2.80 -2.40
N CYS A 20 -14.35 4.06 -2.62
CA CYS A 20 -13.16 4.59 -1.98
C CYS A 20 -13.30 4.55 -0.46
N ILE A 21 -12.17 4.35 0.23
CA ILE A 21 -12.08 4.36 1.69
C ILE A 21 -11.25 5.54 2.16
N PHE A 22 -11.59 6.07 3.33
CA PHE A 22 -10.72 7.02 4.00
C PHE A 22 -9.49 6.26 4.54
N SER A 23 -8.33 6.54 3.99
CA SER A 23 -7.07 5.85 4.29
C SER A 23 -6.08 6.77 4.98
N HIS A 24 -5.17 6.18 5.76
CA HIS A 24 -4.09 6.91 6.43
C HIS A 24 -3.11 7.56 5.43
N GLY A 25 -2.90 6.91 4.28
CA GLY A 25 -1.99 7.38 3.22
C GLY A 25 -0.52 7.05 3.44
N ASP A 26 -0.09 6.83 4.69
CA ASP A 26 1.27 6.37 5.05
C ASP A 26 1.24 5.37 6.22
N LEU A 27 0.46 4.29 6.11
CA LEU A 27 0.31 3.33 7.21
C LEU A 27 1.53 2.40 7.29
N VAL A 28 2.43 2.71 8.21
CA VAL A 28 3.66 1.95 8.49
C VAL A 28 3.84 1.73 10.00
N PRO A 29 4.68 0.76 10.43
CA PRO A 29 4.90 0.49 11.85
C PRO A 29 5.24 1.72 12.70
N GLU A 30 6.00 2.66 12.15
CA GLU A 30 6.44 3.90 12.82
C GLU A 30 5.29 4.84 13.17
N ASN A 31 4.17 4.71 12.45
CA ASN A 31 2.97 5.52 12.64
C ASN A 31 1.93 4.83 13.56
N ILE A 32 2.28 3.68 14.14
CA ILE A 32 1.43 2.92 15.06
C ILE A 32 2.07 2.92 16.46
N ILE A 33 1.34 3.44 17.44
CA ILE A 33 1.76 3.43 18.84
C ILE A 33 1.18 2.18 19.52
N ILE A 34 2.05 1.38 20.12
CA ILE A 34 1.66 0.21 20.92
C ILE A 34 1.92 0.52 22.41
N HIS A 35 0.92 0.25 23.25
CA HIS A 35 1.03 0.28 24.71
C HIS A 35 0.40 -0.99 25.26
N ASP A 36 1.09 -1.68 26.17
CA ASP A 36 0.63 -2.93 26.80
C ASP A 36 0.15 -4.00 25.79
N GLY A 37 0.79 -4.09 24.63
CA GLY A 37 0.44 -5.05 23.58
C GLY A 37 -0.78 -4.67 22.73
N HIS A 38 -1.36 -3.49 22.96
CA HIS A 38 -2.52 -2.98 22.21
C HIS A 38 -2.17 -1.73 21.40
N ILE A 39 -2.82 -1.58 20.24
CA ILE A 39 -2.77 -0.34 19.47
C ILE A 39 -3.40 0.77 20.32
N SER A 40 -2.61 1.78 20.63
CA SER A 40 -3.00 2.91 21.46
C SER A 40 -3.11 4.21 20.68
N GLY A 41 -2.60 4.24 19.45
CA GLY A 41 -2.76 5.39 18.56
C GLY A 41 -2.24 5.11 17.16
N ILE A 42 -2.78 5.87 16.21
CA ILE A 42 -2.29 5.98 14.84
C ILE A 42 -2.00 7.46 14.61
N ILE A 43 -0.79 7.79 14.18
CA ILE A 43 -0.26 9.16 14.07
C ILE A 43 0.24 9.46 12.66
N ASP A 44 0.55 10.74 12.36
CA ASP A 44 1.06 11.21 11.07
C ASP A 44 0.07 11.10 9.88
N TRP A 45 -1.16 11.57 10.11
CA TRP A 45 -2.26 11.59 9.12
C TRP A 45 -2.10 12.64 7.99
N LYS A 46 -0.90 13.20 7.76
CA LYS A 46 -0.71 14.29 6.79
C LYS A 46 -1.01 13.87 5.33
N TRP A 47 -0.94 12.58 5.05
CA TRP A 47 -1.24 11.99 3.74
C TRP A 47 -2.63 11.35 3.68
N ALA A 48 -3.46 11.59 4.69
CA ALA A 48 -4.78 10.97 4.75
C ALA A 48 -5.72 11.52 3.68
N GLY A 49 -6.61 10.66 3.19
CA GLY A 49 -7.51 11.02 2.10
C GLY A 49 -8.42 9.88 1.69
N TRP A 50 -9.21 10.12 0.66
CA TRP A 50 -10.06 9.11 0.03
C TRP A 50 -9.28 8.43 -1.09
N TYR A 51 -9.04 7.14 -0.93
CA TYR A 51 -8.26 6.33 -1.85
C TYR A 51 -9.03 5.06 -2.26
N PRO A 52 -8.60 4.33 -3.30
CA PRO A 52 -9.18 3.04 -3.65
C PRO A 52 -9.25 2.09 -2.44
N TYR A 53 -10.23 1.18 -2.44
CA TYR A 53 -10.51 0.26 -1.32
C TYR A 53 -9.29 -0.53 -0.82
N PHE A 54 -8.32 -0.80 -1.70
CA PHE A 54 -7.12 -1.57 -1.38
C PHE A 54 -5.93 -0.72 -0.86
N TRP A 55 -6.09 0.61 -0.73
CA TRP A 55 -4.97 1.53 -0.55
C TRP A 55 -4.19 1.35 0.76
N ASN A 56 -4.87 1.11 1.88
CA ASN A 56 -4.19 0.87 3.16
C ASN A 56 -3.28 -0.37 3.09
N ALA A 57 -3.78 -1.46 2.50
CA ALA A 57 -2.99 -2.67 2.27
C ALA A 57 -1.84 -2.41 1.28
N PHE A 58 -2.07 -1.61 0.24
CA PHE A 58 -1.05 -1.24 -0.72
C PHE A 58 0.12 -0.52 -0.07
N ILE A 59 -0.15 0.56 0.67
CA ILE A 59 0.89 1.36 1.32
C ILE A 59 1.61 0.57 2.42
N ALA A 60 0.87 -0.20 3.22
CA ALA A 60 1.45 -1.05 4.26
C ALA A 60 2.47 -2.04 3.69
N GLN A 61 2.19 -2.59 2.51
CA GLN A 61 3.08 -3.55 1.83
C GLN A 61 4.19 -2.87 1.02
N ARG A 62 3.96 -1.69 0.44
CA ARG A 62 4.91 -1.05 -0.47
C ARG A 62 6.24 -0.69 0.19
N ARG A 63 6.24 -0.27 1.46
CA ARG A 63 7.48 0.15 2.16
C ARG A 63 8.31 -1.01 2.68
N CYS A 64 7.89 -2.22 2.39
CA CYS A 64 8.45 -3.41 2.99
C CYS A 64 9.86 -3.80 2.54
N PRO A 65 10.24 -3.62 1.27
CA PRO A 65 11.63 -3.78 0.85
C PRO A 65 12.61 -2.82 1.56
N LEU A 66 12.11 -1.79 2.26
CA LEU A 66 12.94 -0.83 3.00
C LEU A 66 13.30 -1.30 4.43
N TYR A 67 12.68 -2.37 4.93
CA TYR A 67 12.92 -2.88 6.28
C TYR A 67 13.86 -4.09 6.29
N PRO A 68 14.62 -4.30 7.38
CA PRO A 68 15.29 -5.58 7.62
C PRO A 68 14.28 -6.73 7.61
N VAL A 69 14.70 -7.89 7.10
CA VAL A 69 13.83 -9.08 6.91
C VAL A 69 12.99 -9.39 8.15
N LYS A 70 13.61 -9.38 9.34
CA LYS A 70 12.90 -9.66 10.61
C LYS A 70 11.76 -8.67 10.87
N THR A 71 11.99 -7.38 10.67
CA THR A 71 10.99 -6.32 10.90
C THR A 71 9.84 -6.43 9.90
N TRP A 72 10.17 -6.66 8.62
CA TRP A 72 9.17 -6.86 7.57
C TRP A 72 8.30 -8.10 7.82
N THR A 73 8.88 -9.23 8.24
CA THR A 73 8.11 -10.45 8.50
C THR A 73 7.05 -10.23 9.59
N CYS A 74 7.44 -9.63 10.72
CA CYS A 74 6.50 -9.34 11.80
C CYS A 74 5.43 -8.34 11.37
N TRP A 75 5.81 -7.31 10.60
CA TRP A 75 4.85 -6.35 10.07
C TRP A 75 3.82 -7.02 9.14
N MET A 76 4.25 -7.91 8.26
CA MET A 76 3.32 -8.60 7.37
C MET A 76 2.42 -9.59 8.04
N GLU A 77 2.89 -10.24 9.10
CA GLU A 77 2.01 -11.05 9.94
C GLU A 77 0.88 -10.18 10.50
N MET A 78 1.20 -8.99 11.02
CA MET A 78 0.19 -8.05 11.51
C MET A 78 -0.77 -7.57 10.41
N VAL A 79 -0.24 -7.16 9.24
CA VAL A 79 -1.06 -6.69 8.12
C VAL A 79 -2.02 -7.79 7.65
N ARG A 80 -1.52 -9.00 7.40
CA ARG A 80 -2.34 -10.15 6.98
C ARG A 80 -3.39 -10.56 8.01
N HIS A 81 -3.12 -10.36 9.30
CA HIS A 81 -4.10 -10.63 10.35
C HIS A 81 -5.14 -9.52 10.51
N SER A 82 -4.84 -8.30 10.08
CA SER A 82 -5.67 -7.11 10.36
C SER A 82 -6.48 -6.63 9.16
N MET A 83 -6.07 -6.93 7.93
CA MET A 83 -6.75 -6.49 6.70
C MET A 83 -6.52 -7.45 5.53
N ASP A 84 -7.41 -7.40 4.53
CA ASP A 84 -7.21 -8.05 3.24
C ASP A 84 -6.02 -7.39 2.52
N THR A 85 -5.07 -8.19 2.05
CA THR A 85 -3.85 -7.69 1.39
C THR A 85 -4.07 -7.28 -0.06
N HIS A 86 -5.19 -7.70 -0.67
CA HIS A 86 -5.52 -7.38 -2.06
C HIS A 86 -4.35 -7.66 -3.03
N ASP A 87 -3.73 -8.85 -2.91
CA ASP A 87 -2.49 -9.20 -3.63
C ASP A 87 -2.57 -9.02 -5.15
N ARG A 88 -3.76 -9.20 -5.74
CA ARG A 88 -4.01 -8.99 -7.17
C ARG A 88 -3.94 -7.51 -7.51
N GLU A 89 -4.72 -6.67 -6.84
CA GLU A 89 -4.72 -5.22 -7.02
C GLU A 89 -3.37 -4.61 -6.68
N TRP A 90 -2.70 -5.10 -5.62
CA TRP A 90 -1.38 -4.64 -5.19
C TRP A 90 -0.35 -4.76 -6.31
N ARG A 91 -0.26 -5.93 -6.95
CA ARG A 91 0.78 -6.23 -7.96
C ARG A 91 0.63 -5.36 -9.19
N GLU A 92 -0.59 -5.23 -9.66
CA GLU A 92 -0.91 -4.51 -10.88
C GLU A 92 -0.82 -2.99 -10.63
N PHE A 93 -1.28 -2.52 -9.48
CA PHE A 93 -1.16 -1.13 -9.09
C PHE A 93 0.30 -0.73 -8.80
N LEU A 94 1.12 -1.61 -8.23
CA LEU A 94 2.54 -1.33 -7.99
C LEU A 94 3.26 -1.01 -9.31
N TRP A 95 3.01 -1.82 -10.35
CA TRP A 95 3.60 -1.59 -11.66
C TRP A 95 3.22 -0.21 -12.23
N ILE A 96 1.93 0.15 -12.16
CA ILE A 96 1.46 1.49 -12.56
C ILE A 96 2.16 2.57 -11.76
N TYR A 97 2.19 2.42 -10.43
CA TYR A 97 2.73 3.39 -9.49
C TYR A 97 4.23 3.64 -9.73
N GLU A 98 5.02 2.59 -9.88
CA GLU A 98 6.46 2.67 -10.14
C GLU A 98 6.74 3.26 -11.53
N THR A 99 6.01 2.79 -12.55
CA THR A 99 6.11 3.33 -13.90
C THR A 99 5.82 4.83 -13.90
N ALA A 100 4.69 5.25 -13.31
CA ALA A 100 4.33 6.67 -13.19
C ALA A 100 5.40 7.47 -12.42
N SER A 101 5.95 6.92 -11.32
CA SER A 101 6.99 7.58 -10.53
C SER A 101 8.27 7.84 -11.34
N THR A 102 8.61 6.95 -12.28
CA THR A 102 9.74 7.18 -13.20
C THR A 102 9.47 8.25 -14.25
N TYR A 103 8.21 8.48 -14.64
CA TYR A 103 7.84 9.54 -15.57
C TYR A 103 7.78 10.94 -14.92
N VAL A 104 7.47 11.01 -13.63
CA VAL A 104 7.29 12.30 -12.94
C VAL A 104 8.61 12.92 -12.46
N GLY A 105 9.69 12.13 -12.35
CA GLY A 105 11.05 12.61 -12.10
C GLY A 105 11.27 13.15 -10.69
N SER A 106 12.07 12.40 -9.91
CA SER A 106 12.85 12.80 -8.70
C SER A 106 12.22 13.77 -7.70
#